data_AF-D1Z0Z9-F1
#
_entry.id   AF-D1Z0Z9-F1
#
_cell.length_a   1.000
_cell.length_b   1.000
_cell.length_c   1.000
_cell.angle_alpha   90.00
_cell.angle_beta   90.00
_cell.angle_gamma   90.00
#
_symmetry.space_group_name_H-M   'P 1'
#
loop_
_entity.id
_entity.type
_entity.pdbx_description
1 polymer ?
#
loop_
_entity_poly.entity_id
_entity_poly.type
_entity_poly.pdbx_seq_one_letter_code
_entity_poly.pdbx_strand_id
1 'polypeptide(L)'
;MPLFRSRPQTNTIDGILEIISMGACDDKALDQLEGLVARMGDDDVKSLADALMTNLVKYPDNIAVLTGTIKALEVLPFLPQAKNEFIITLLLSLMKAPVNKKDLLHRKDLKVEVIRFLLYFVNQDDHYATLMMAELIGALDDTHAGISTNVFHVLQKLAVEKPQYFERYSAALIKQLGSINKSTRAESAKLIGIIATSHPEYVTRAMPFLQSLASFYPDAHVKRNANEAYQIIWRHVKKEQDAEAARNAVNVDKNIADVVKLQPVQSRATEAQFTDEELKEIIELTRNEFKNDAGAILDSLGVGHLAVKGTPKPAAQEPVRAKKHDAAPAAPRQSIATAIRREAKEPARPQPKLPLRAQPKEISKPMPPRVTGPKCPKCGGNTWAAGQLCDGCAGAEFDRKAVHSDN
;
A
#
# COMPACT_ATOMS: atom_id res chain seq x y z
N MET A 1 -38.06 -29.11 10.69
CA MET A 1 -37.63 -27.85 10.02
C MET A 1 -37.81 -26.70 10.99
N PRO A 2 -36.76 -26.17 11.66
CA PRO A 2 -36.87 -24.89 12.35
C PRO A 2 -36.84 -23.79 11.29
N LEU A 3 -37.97 -23.14 11.01
CA LEU A 3 -38.48 -21.94 11.67
C LEU A 3 -37.67 -20.70 11.27
N PHE A 4 -38.34 -19.80 10.55
CA PHE A 4 -37.97 -18.41 10.34
C PHE A 4 -37.47 -17.82 11.66
N ARG A 5 -36.15 -17.80 11.88
CA ARG A 5 -35.59 -16.98 12.95
C ARG A 5 -35.94 -15.55 12.57
N SER A 6 -36.88 -14.98 13.32
CA SER A 6 -37.19 -13.55 13.30
C SER A 6 -35.87 -12.79 13.29
N ARG A 7 -35.74 -11.81 12.37
CA ARG A 7 -34.52 -11.01 12.23
C ARG A 7 -34.06 -10.55 13.62
N PRO A 8 -32.77 -10.67 13.95
CA PRO A 8 -32.25 -10.26 15.25
C PRO A 8 -32.64 -8.82 15.53
N GLN A 9 -32.91 -8.51 16.81
CA GLN A 9 -33.28 -7.16 17.22
C GLN A 9 -32.08 -6.23 17.03
N THR A 10 -32.11 -5.43 15.97
CA THR A 10 -31.05 -4.49 15.57
C THR A 10 -30.79 -3.36 16.56
N ASN A 11 -31.63 -3.20 17.60
CA ASN A 11 -31.52 -2.14 18.58
C ASN A 11 -30.68 -2.51 19.82
N THR A 12 -30.09 -3.70 19.84
CA THR A 12 -29.29 -4.22 20.97
C THR A 12 -27.88 -4.54 20.50
N ILE A 13 -26.89 -4.45 21.40
CA ILE A 13 -25.49 -4.77 21.11
C ILE A 13 -25.37 -6.23 20.65
N ASP A 14 -26.02 -7.16 21.37
CA ASP A 14 -26.02 -8.59 21.02
C ASP A 14 -26.59 -8.83 19.61
N GLY A 15 -27.67 -8.12 19.25
CA GLY A 15 -28.26 -8.19 17.92
C GLY A 15 -27.32 -7.69 16.82
N ILE A 16 -26.57 -6.61 17.07
CA ILE A 16 -25.58 -6.10 16.11
C ILE A 16 -24.39 -7.05 16.01
N LEU A 17 -23.91 -7.60 17.13
CA LEU A 17 -22.83 -8.59 17.13
C LEU A 17 -23.24 -9.86 16.37
N GLU A 18 -24.49 -10.31 16.48
CA GLU A 18 -25.01 -11.43 15.69
C GLU A 18 -24.99 -11.08 14.19
N ILE A 19 -25.43 -9.88 13.79
CA ILE A 19 -25.40 -9.41 12.40
C ILE A 19 -23.97 -9.38 11.84
N ILE A 20 -23.01 -8.86 12.60
CA ILE A 20 -21.59 -8.84 12.22
C ILE A 20 -21.07 -10.28 12.08
N SER A 21 -21.38 -11.16 13.03
CA SER A 21 -20.94 -12.57 13.03
C SER A 21 -21.56 -13.38 11.88
N MET A 22 -22.70 -12.93 11.35
CA MET A 22 -23.33 -13.51 10.16
C MET A 22 -22.76 -12.95 8.84
N GLY A 23 -21.87 -11.95 8.90
CA GLY A 23 -21.34 -11.27 7.71
C GLY A 23 -22.37 -10.38 7.00
N ALA A 24 -23.41 -9.95 7.72
CA ALA A 24 -24.50 -9.12 7.19
C ALA A 24 -24.37 -7.64 7.66
N CYS A 25 -23.16 -7.21 7.99
CA CYS A 25 -22.88 -5.85 8.46
C CYS A 25 -22.98 -4.86 7.29
N ASP A 26 -24.03 -4.04 7.32
CA ASP A 26 -24.25 -2.91 6.41
C ASP A 26 -23.98 -1.57 7.13
N ASP A 27 -23.97 -0.47 6.38
CA ASP A 27 -23.72 0.87 6.95
C ASP A 27 -24.74 1.24 8.03
N LYS A 28 -25.98 0.76 7.89
CA LYS A 28 -27.03 0.98 8.89
C LYS A 28 -26.71 0.28 10.22
N ALA A 29 -26.19 -0.95 10.19
CA ALA A 29 -25.75 -1.64 11.39
C ALA A 29 -24.58 -0.90 12.07
N LEU A 30 -23.68 -0.31 11.29
CA LEU A 30 -22.58 0.51 11.80
C LEU A 30 -23.07 1.83 12.43
N ASP A 31 -24.01 2.54 11.80
CA ASP A 31 -24.63 3.75 12.36
C ASP A 31 -25.36 3.46 13.68
N GLN A 32 -26.04 2.30 13.75
CA GLN A 32 -26.70 1.84 14.98
C GLN A 32 -25.69 1.50 16.07
N LEU A 33 -24.56 0.88 15.70
CA LEU A 33 -23.47 0.58 16.62
C LEU A 33 -22.88 1.87 17.18
N GLU A 34 -22.58 2.86 16.34
CA GLU A 34 -22.05 4.17 16.74
C GLU A 34 -22.99 4.85 17.76
N GLY A 35 -24.30 4.87 17.45
CA GLY A 35 -25.31 5.43 18.36
C GLY A 35 -25.47 4.67 19.68
N LEU A 36 -25.15 3.38 19.74
CA LEU A 36 -25.13 2.60 20.99
C LEU A 36 -23.83 2.87 21.77
N VAL A 37 -22.68 2.80 21.09
CA VAL A 37 -21.35 3.03 21.66
C VAL A 37 -21.23 4.41 22.31
N ALA A 38 -21.84 5.44 21.72
CA ALA A 38 -21.88 6.79 22.31
C ALA A 38 -22.59 6.88 23.68
N ARG A 39 -23.33 5.85 24.08
CA ARG A 39 -24.07 5.77 25.36
C ARG A 39 -23.50 4.71 26.31
N MET A 40 -22.48 3.96 25.89
CA MET A 40 -21.88 2.88 26.67
C MET A 40 -20.84 3.41 27.66
N GLY A 41 -20.68 2.71 28.79
CA GLY A 41 -19.55 2.94 29.68
C GLY A 41 -18.27 2.32 29.14
N ASP A 42 -17.12 2.78 29.63
CA ASP A 42 -15.80 2.31 29.16
C ASP A 42 -15.62 0.79 29.27
N ASP A 43 -16.15 0.17 30.32
CA ASP A 43 -16.05 -1.29 30.52
C ASP A 43 -16.94 -2.07 29.55
N ASP A 44 -18.07 -1.50 29.13
CA ASP A 44 -18.91 -2.09 28.10
C ASP A 44 -18.23 -1.98 26.72
N VAL A 45 -17.57 -0.84 26.44
CA VAL A 45 -16.80 -0.65 25.20
C VAL A 45 -15.63 -1.64 25.12
N LYS A 46 -14.92 -1.88 26.22
CA LYS A 46 -13.88 -2.93 26.28
C LYS A 46 -14.47 -4.32 26.03
N SER A 47 -15.60 -4.63 26.66
CA SER A 47 -16.28 -5.92 26.46
C SER A 47 -16.72 -6.13 25.01
N LEU A 48 -17.20 -5.06 24.36
CA LEU A 48 -17.56 -5.06 22.94
C LEU A 48 -16.33 -5.25 22.05
N ALA A 49 -15.23 -4.55 22.34
CA ALA A 49 -13.96 -4.73 21.62
C ALA A 49 -13.49 -6.19 21.70
N ASP A 50 -13.61 -6.83 22.87
CA ASP A 50 -13.23 -8.23 23.08
C ASP A 50 -14.11 -9.20 22.28
N ALA A 51 -15.41 -8.94 22.21
CA ALA A 51 -16.32 -9.72 21.38
C ALA A 51 -16.00 -9.59 19.89
N LEU A 52 -15.72 -8.38 19.40
CA LEU A 52 -15.32 -8.13 18.02
C LEU A 52 -13.98 -8.80 17.71
N MET A 53 -12.99 -8.70 18.60
CA MET A 53 -11.72 -9.42 18.43
C MET A 53 -11.89 -10.93 18.38
N THR A 54 -12.81 -11.47 19.17
CA THR A 54 -13.14 -12.90 19.14
C THR A 54 -13.67 -13.30 17.76
N ASN A 55 -14.43 -12.44 17.08
CA ASN A 55 -14.89 -12.69 15.71
C ASN A 55 -13.74 -12.78 14.71
N LEU A 56 -12.71 -11.93 14.82
CA LEU A 56 -11.52 -12.00 13.96
C LEU A 56 -10.82 -13.35 14.06
N VAL A 57 -10.74 -13.92 15.26
CA VAL A 57 -10.11 -15.22 15.52
C VAL A 57 -11.01 -16.38 15.11
N LYS A 58 -12.32 -16.29 15.38
CA LYS A 58 -13.29 -17.36 15.16
C LYS A 58 -13.65 -17.56 13.69
N TYR A 59 -13.61 -16.49 12.89
CA TYR A 59 -14.03 -16.50 11.49
C TYR A 59 -12.93 -16.00 10.53
N PRO A 60 -11.73 -16.60 10.54
CA PRO A 60 -10.58 -16.10 9.76
C PRO A 60 -10.76 -16.22 8.25
N ASP A 61 -11.68 -17.06 7.79
CA ASP A 61 -11.96 -17.30 6.37
C ASP A 61 -13.21 -16.55 5.86
N ASN A 62 -14.01 -15.98 6.76
CA ASN A 62 -15.24 -15.28 6.37
C ASN A 62 -14.96 -13.79 6.17
N ILE A 63 -14.65 -13.43 4.92
CA ILE A 63 -14.28 -12.06 4.56
C ILE A 63 -15.35 -11.04 4.96
N ALA A 64 -16.64 -11.36 4.81
CA ALA A 64 -17.71 -10.43 5.17
C ALA A 64 -17.75 -10.16 6.68
N VAL A 65 -17.54 -11.20 7.50
CA VAL A 65 -17.43 -11.06 8.96
C VAL A 65 -16.19 -10.25 9.32
N LEU A 66 -15.04 -10.54 8.71
CA LEU A 66 -13.80 -9.80 8.97
C LEU A 66 -13.93 -8.32 8.64
N THR A 67 -14.46 -8.00 7.45
CA THR A 67 -14.69 -6.61 7.02
C THR A 67 -15.64 -5.89 7.96
N GLY A 68 -16.79 -6.50 8.30
CA GLY A 68 -17.75 -5.91 9.24
C GLY A 68 -17.15 -5.71 10.63
N THR A 69 -16.34 -6.67 11.09
CA THR A 69 -15.67 -6.61 12.40
C THR A 69 -14.64 -5.47 12.46
N ILE A 70 -13.83 -5.29 11.41
CA ILE A 70 -12.85 -4.19 11.35
C ILE A 70 -13.55 -2.83 11.34
N LYS A 71 -14.59 -2.67 10.52
CA LYS A 71 -15.40 -1.44 10.51
C LYS A 71 -16.06 -1.17 11.86
N ALA A 72 -16.54 -2.20 12.54
CA ALA A 72 -17.11 -2.06 13.87
C ALA A 72 -16.06 -1.66 14.93
N LEU A 73 -14.82 -2.17 14.82
CA LEU A 73 -13.71 -1.77 15.69
C LEU A 73 -13.30 -0.29 15.47
N GLU A 74 -13.37 0.21 14.24
CA GLU A 74 -13.11 1.62 13.92
C GLU A 74 -14.11 2.60 14.54
N VAL A 75 -15.35 2.16 14.80
CA VAL A 75 -16.41 2.96 15.42
C VAL A 75 -16.20 3.12 16.94
N LEU A 76 -15.33 2.31 17.55
CA LEU A 76 -15.09 2.38 18.99
C LEU A 76 -14.29 3.64 19.35
N PRO A 77 -14.65 4.37 20.43
CA PRO A 77 -13.98 5.61 20.82
C PRO A 77 -12.54 5.39 21.26
N PHE A 78 -12.24 4.18 21.75
CA PHE A 78 -10.89 3.74 22.07
C PHE A 78 -10.80 2.23 21.95
N LEU A 79 -9.58 1.75 21.70
CA LEU A 79 -9.24 0.32 21.76
C LEU A 79 -8.37 0.07 22.98
N PRO A 80 -8.51 -1.08 23.66
CA PRO A 80 -7.64 -1.43 24.78
C PRO A 80 -6.18 -1.51 24.31
N GLN A 81 -5.33 -0.55 24.72
CA GLN A 81 -3.93 -0.47 24.28
C GLN A 81 -3.15 -1.78 24.48
N ALA A 82 -3.42 -2.48 25.59
CA ALA A 82 -2.82 -3.78 25.91
C ALA A 82 -3.04 -4.86 24.85
N LYS A 83 -3.98 -4.65 23.92
CA LYS A 83 -4.35 -5.61 22.86
C LYS A 83 -4.00 -5.12 21.46
N ASN A 84 -3.51 -3.90 21.30
CA ASN A 84 -3.21 -3.32 19.98
C ASN A 84 -2.18 -4.15 19.19
N GLU A 85 -1.09 -4.59 19.83
CA GLU A 85 -0.07 -5.41 19.14
C GLU A 85 -0.63 -6.76 18.68
N PHE A 86 -1.49 -7.37 19.49
CA PHE A 86 -2.18 -8.61 19.14
C PHE A 86 -3.12 -8.38 17.95
N ILE A 87 -3.93 -7.31 17.98
CA ILE A 87 -4.82 -6.92 16.88
C ILE A 87 -4.02 -6.75 15.60
N ILE A 88 -2.95 -5.94 15.65
CA ILE A 88 -2.08 -5.68 14.50
C ILE A 88 -1.55 -7.00 13.96
N THR A 89 -0.94 -7.84 14.80
CA THR A 89 -0.37 -9.12 14.39
C THR A 89 -1.42 -10.04 13.75
N LEU A 90 -2.62 -10.11 14.33
CA LEU A 90 -3.74 -10.88 13.79
C LEU A 90 -4.15 -10.37 12.40
N LEU A 91 -4.32 -9.06 12.24
CA LEU A 91 -4.67 -8.45 10.96
C LEU A 91 -3.59 -8.66 9.89
N LEU A 92 -2.30 -8.54 10.25
CA LEU A 92 -1.19 -8.85 9.33
C LEU A 92 -1.22 -10.33 8.92
N SER A 93 -1.54 -11.25 9.84
CA SER A 93 -1.69 -12.67 9.52
C SER A 93 -2.86 -12.92 8.57
N LEU A 94 -3.97 -12.20 8.77
CA LEU A 94 -5.14 -12.26 7.89
C LEU A 94 -4.79 -11.76 6.49
N MET A 95 -3.97 -10.73 6.32
CA MET A 95 -3.54 -10.28 4.98
C MET A 95 -2.68 -11.32 4.24
N LYS A 96 -1.91 -12.13 4.96
CA LYS A 96 -1.00 -13.14 4.39
C LYS A 96 -1.69 -14.47 4.05
N ALA A 97 -2.89 -14.71 4.57
CA ALA A 97 -3.59 -15.97 4.33
C ALA A 97 -3.94 -16.16 2.83
N PRO A 98 -3.79 -17.39 2.30
CA PRO A 98 -3.96 -17.68 0.87
C PRO A 98 -5.37 -17.35 0.39
N VAL A 99 -5.46 -16.79 -0.82
CA VAL A 99 -6.71 -16.27 -1.36
C VAL A 99 -7.35 -17.28 -2.31
N ASN A 100 -8.60 -17.67 -2.03
CA ASN A 100 -9.41 -18.42 -2.99
C ASN A 100 -9.75 -17.52 -4.18
N LYS A 101 -9.61 -18.02 -5.41
CA LYS A 101 -9.86 -17.24 -6.64
C LYS A 101 -11.25 -16.61 -6.68
N LYS A 102 -12.26 -17.26 -6.08
CA LYS A 102 -13.64 -16.76 -6.03
C LYS A 102 -13.80 -15.51 -5.15
N ASP A 103 -12.93 -15.34 -4.17
CA ASP A 103 -13.03 -14.31 -3.15
C ASP A 103 -12.04 -13.16 -3.38
N LEU A 104 -11.36 -13.16 -4.54
CA LEU A 104 -10.27 -12.23 -4.82
C LEU A 104 -10.70 -10.76 -4.79
N LEU A 105 -11.94 -10.45 -5.20
CA LEU A 105 -12.49 -9.09 -5.12
C LEU A 105 -12.75 -8.67 -3.67
N HIS A 106 -13.53 -9.46 -2.93
CA HIS A 106 -13.83 -9.18 -1.52
C HIS A 106 -12.56 -9.11 -0.66
N ARG A 107 -11.53 -9.88 -1.02
CA ARG A 107 -10.23 -9.86 -0.33
C ARG A 107 -9.48 -8.55 -0.56
N LYS A 108 -9.59 -7.94 -1.74
CA LYS A 108 -9.04 -6.60 -1.98
C LYS A 108 -9.73 -5.58 -1.09
N ASP A 109 -11.06 -5.63 -1.02
CA ASP A 109 -11.84 -4.73 -0.15
C ASP A 109 -11.45 -4.92 1.33
N LEU A 110 -11.31 -6.16 1.79
CA LEU A 110 -10.82 -6.43 3.14
C LEU A 110 -9.42 -5.85 3.37
N LYS A 111 -8.49 -6.02 2.42
CA LYS A 111 -7.14 -5.48 2.52
C LYS A 111 -7.17 -3.94 2.65
N VAL A 112 -8.07 -3.28 1.94
CA VAL A 112 -8.29 -1.82 2.06
C VAL A 112 -8.64 -1.44 3.49
N GLU A 113 -9.65 -2.10 4.04
CA GLU A 113 -10.15 -1.82 5.39
C GLU A 113 -9.10 -2.16 6.45
N VAL A 114 -8.38 -3.27 6.30
CA VAL A 114 -7.26 -3.64 7.18
C VAL A 114 -6.19 -2.55 7.15
N ILE A 115 -5.74 -2.11 5.98
CA ILE A 115 -4.68 -1.10 5.90
C ILE A 115 -5.17 0.23 6.49
N ARG A 116 -6.40 0.65 6.22
CA ARG A 116 -6.97 1.88 6.81
C ARG A 116 -6.96 1.81 8.33
N PHE A 117 -7.42 0.70 8.89
CA PHE A 117 -7.47 0.50 10.33
C PHE A 117 -6.07 0.39 10.95
N LEU A 118 -5.13 -0.24 10.24
CA LEU A 118 -3.74 -0.30 10.64
C LEU A 118 -3.08 1.09 10.67
N LEU A 119 -3.37 1.96 9.70
CA LEU A 119 -2.87 3.35 9.69
C LEU A 119 -3.40 4.16 10.88
N TYR A 120 -4.60 3.85 11.40
CA TYR A 120 -5.10 4.48 12.62
C TYR A 120 -4.16 4.22 13.81
N PHE A 121 -3.67 3.00 14.01
CA PHE A 121 -2.72 2.70 15.08
C PHE A 121 -1.41 3.49 14.95
N VAL A 122 -0.84 3.53 13.74
CA VAL A 122 0.43 4.25 13.51
C VAL A 122 0.29 5.76 13.70
N ASN A 123 -0.87 6.32 13.39
CA ASN A 123 -1.14 7.74 13.61
C ASN A 123 -1.33 8.07 15.10
N GLN A 124 -1.82 7.11 15.90
CA GLN A 124 -1.96 7.24 17.35
C GLN A 124 -0.61 7.08 18.06
N ASP A 125 0.15 6.06 17.71
CA ASP A 125 1.46 5.74 18.28
C ASP A 125 2.39 5.18 17.20
N ASP A 126 3.51 5.86 16.97
CA ASP A 126 4.47 5.52 15.92
C ASP A 126 5.20 4.19 16.21
N HIS A 127 5.23 3.73 17.45
CA HIS A 127 5.86 2.47 17.83
C HIS A 127 5.26 1.29 17.07
N TYR A 128 3.95 1.32 16.81
CA TYR A 128 3.25 0.28 16.05
C TYR A 128 3.72 0.16 14.60
N ALA A 129 4.32 1.21 14.04
CA ALA A 129 4.89 1.16 12.69
C ALA A 129 5.92 0.04 12.56
N THR A 130 6.69 -0.24 13.62
CA THR A 130 7.73 -1.29 13.62
C THR A 130 7.19 -2.68 13.30
N LEU A 131 5.94 -2.97 13.69
CA LEU A 131 5.26 -4.24 13.40
C LEU A 131 4.77 -4.31 11.95
N MET A 132 4.58 -3.17 11.30
CA MET A 132 3.81 -3.03 10.07
C MET A 132 4.61 -2.53 8.87
N MET A 133 5.88 -2.10 9.07
CA MET A 133 6.70 -1.48 8.02
C MET A 133 6.71 -2.25 6.69
N ALA A 134 6.84 -3.59 6.74
CA ALA A 134 6.83 -4.41 5.53
C ALA A 134 5.50 -4.28 4.74
N GLU A 135 4.38 -4.31 5.44
CA GLU A 135 3.05 -4.22 4.82
C GLU A 135 2.73 -2.81 4.36
N LEU A 136 3.16 -1.78 5.10
CA LEU A 136 3.06 -0.39 4.66
C LEU A 136 3.86 -0.17 3.38
N ILE A 137 5.11 -0.64 3.31
CA ILE A 137 5.92 -0.53 2.08
C ILE A 137 5.29 -1.31 0.92
N GLY A 138 4.75 -2.50 1.20
CA GLY A 138 4.02 -3.28 0.20
C GLY A 138 2.75 -2.61 -0.30
N ALA A 139 2.06 -1.86 0.56
CA ALA A 139 0.83 -1.14 0.24
C ALA A 139 1.04 0.14 -0.58
N LEU A 140 2.29 0.60 -0.77
CA LEU A 140 2.60 1.64 -1.76
C LEU A 140 2.21 1.20 -3.18
N ASP A 141 2.30 -0.09 -3.46
CA ASP A 141 1.96 -0.64 -4.78
C ASP A 141 0.50 -1.08 -4.89
N ASP A 142 -0.36 -0.67 -3.96
CA ASP A 142 -1.77 -1.01 -4.02
C ASP A 142 -2.48 -0.34 -5.20
N THR A 143 -3.42 -1.05 -5.83
CA THR A 143 -4.21 -0.53 -6.95
C THR A 143 -5.20 0.55 -6.52
N HIS A 144 -5.56 0.60 -5.23
CA HIS A 144 -6.44 1.62 -4.70
C HIS A 144 -5.63 2.87 -4.32
N ALA A 145 -5.74 3.90 -5.17
CA ALA A 145 -4.99 5.16 -5.01
C ALA A 145 -5.19 5.84 -3.64
N GLY A 146 -6.37 5.69 -3.02
CA GLY A 146 -6.62 6.22 -1.68
C GLY A 146 -5.75 5.57 -0.59
N ILE A 147 -5.48 4.28 -0.71
CA ILE A 147 -4.59 3.56 0.21
C ILE A 147 -3.15 3.99 -0.02
N SER A 148 -2.66 3.88 -1.26
CA SER A 148 -1.27 4.16 -1.57
C SER A 148 -0.89 5.58 -1.13
N THR A 149 -1.77 6.56 -1.36
CA THR A 149 -1.58 7.96 -0.94
C THR A 149 -1.49 8.10 0.59
N ASN A 150 -2.42 7.49 1.33
CA ASN A 150 -2.42 7.56 2.80
C ASN A 150 -1.20 6.85 3.40
N VAL A 151 -0.84 5.70 2.86
CA VAL A 151 0.35 4.93 3.23
C VAL A 151 1.61 5.75 2.95
N PHE A 152 1.71 6.38 1.78
CA PHE A 152 2.81 7.26 1.45
C PHE A 152 2.95 8.40 2.46
N HIS A 153 1.85 9.06 2.85
CA HIS A 153 1.90 10.14 3.83
C HIS A 153 2.39 9.67 5.21
N VAL A 154 1.94 8.49 5.67
CA VAL A 154 2.42 7.92 6.93
C VAL A 154 3.90 7.53 6.84
N LEU A 155 4.32 6.85 5.77
CA LEU A 155 5.73 6.52 5.55
C LEU A 155 6.60 7.77 5.42
N GLN A 156 6.08 8.83 4.81
CA GLN A 156 6.76 10.11 4.69
C GLN A 156 6.98 10.75 6.07
N LYS A 157 5.95 10.77 6.92
CA LYS A 157 6.06 11.23 8.31
C LYS A 157 7.11 10.43 9.07
N LEU A 158 7.05 9.10 9.00
CA LEU A 158 8.00 8.20 9.66
C LEU A 158 9.43 8.39 9.13
N ALA A 159 9.62 8.64 7.83
CA ALA A 159 10.95 8.87 7.26
C ALA A 159 11.59 10.16 7.77
N VAL A 160 10.79 11.18 8.12
CA VAL A 160 11.26 12.44 8.71
C VAL A 160 11.50 12.30 10.21
N GLU A 161 10.54 11.71 10.94
CA GLU A 161 10.55 11.70 12.41
C GLU A 161 11.33 10.51 13.00
N LYS A 162 11.27 9.34 12.36
CA LYS A 162 11.82 8.06 12.83
C LYS A 162 12.53 7.27 11.70
N PRO A 163 13.55 7.85 11.03
CA PRO A 163 14.24 7.19 9.92
C PRO A 163 14.83 5.82 10.27
N GLN A 164 15.15 5.56 11.54
CA GLN A 164 15.63 4.26 12.03
C GLN A 164 14.68 3.09 11.72
N TYR A 165 13.38 3.34 11.55
CA TYR A 165 12.43 2.28 11.16
C TYR A 165 12.68 1.76 9.75
N PHE A 166 13.45 2.46 8.91
CA PHE A 166 13.75 2.05 7.55
C PHE A 166 15.05 1.25 7.43
N GLU A 167 15.89 1.18 8.46
CA GLU A 167 17.18 0.48 8.41
C GLU A 167 17.02 -0.98 7.94
N ARG A 168 16.07 -1.70 8.53
CA ARG A 168 15.78 -3.11 8.22
C ARG A 168 14.91 -3.30 6.98
N TYR A 169 14.25 -2.25 6.51
CA TYR A 169 13.26 -2.31 5.44
C TYR A 169 13.68 -1.57 4.16
N SER A 170 14.91 -1.05 4.13
CA SER A 170 15.46 -0.32 2.99
C SER A 170 15.46 -1.16 1.72
N ALA A 171 15.80 -2.45 1.80
CA ALA A 171 15.74 -3.37 0.66
C ALA A 171 14.32 -3.51 0.08
N ALA A 172 13.31 -3.60 0.96
CA ALA A 172 11.91 -3.67 0.53
C ALA A 172 11.46 -2.36 -0.14
N LEU A 173 11.88 -1.22 0.41
CA LEU A 173 11.60 0.10 -0.19
C LEU A 173 12.31 0.29 -1.54
N ILE A 174 13.58 -0.14 -1.65
CA ILE A 174 14.36 -0.06 -2.90
C ILE A 174 13.71 -0.91 -3.99
N LYS A 175 13.17 -2.09 -3.64
CA LYS A 175 12.42 -2.92 -4.59
C LYS A 175 11.24 -2.18 -5.23
N GLN A 176 10.60 -1.25 -4.51
CA GLN A 176 9.48 -0.45 -5.04
C GLN A 176 9.89 0.54 -6.15
N LEU A 177 11.18 0.86 -6.30
CA LEU A 177 11.69 1.60 -7.46
C LEU A 177 11.50 0.82 -8.79
N GLY A 178 11.36 -0.50 -8.70
CA GLY A 178 11.07 -1.38 -9.84
C GLY A 178 9.58 -1.66 -10.07
N SER A 179 8.66 -1.04 -9.30
CA SER A 179 7.22 -1.26 -9.47
C SER A 179 6.75 -0.92 -10.89
N ILE A 180 5.73 -1.61 -11.38
CA ILE A 180 5.07 -1.25 -12.65
C ILE A 180 4.29 0.06 -12.54
N ASN A 181 3.79 0.39 -11.35
CA ASN A 181 3.02 1.60 -11.08
C ASN A 181 3.95 2.82 -11.00
N LYS A 182 3.67 3.81 -11.85
CA LYS A 182 4.46 5.04 -11.91
C LYS A 182 4.40 5.84 -10.61
N SER A 183 3.26 5.85 -9.92
CA SER A 183 3.08 6.58 -8.66
C SER A 183 3.94 5.96 -7.57
N THR A 184 3.88 4.64 -7.42
CA THR A 184 4.73 3.86 -6.49
C THR A 184 6.21 4.17 -6.70
N ARG A 185 6.68 4.20 -7.95
CA ARG A 185 8.08 4.55 -8.27
C ARG A 185 8.44 5.97 -7.85
N ALA A 186 7.60 6.94 -8.18
CA ALA A 186 7.83 8.34 -7.83
C ALA A 186 7.84 8.55 -6.32
N GLU A 187 6.90 7.94 -5.61
CA GLU A 187 6.75 7.98 -4.15
C GLU A 187 7.91 7.30 -3.44
N SER A 188 8.32 6.12 -3.91
CA SER A 188 9.47 5.38 -3.35
C SER A 188 10.78 6.13 -3.54
N ALA A 189 11.00 6.72 -4.72
CA ALA A 189 12.16 7.58 -4.96
C ALA A 189 12.18 8.79 -4.01
N LYS A 190 11.01 9.40 -3.78
CA LYS A 190 10.87 10.52 -2.83
C LYS A 190 11.13 10.10 -1.39
N LEU A 191 10.59 8.97 -0.93
CA LEU A 191 10.86 8.44 0.42
C LEU A 191 12.34 8.15 0.61
N ILE A 192 12.99 7.53 -0.37
CA ILE A 192 14.44 7.27 -0.34
C ILE A 192 15.22 8.59 -0.24
N GLY A 193 14.84 9.60 -1.01
CA GLY A 193 15.46 10.93 -0.90
C GLY A 193 15.32 11.56 0.49
N ILE A 194 14.15 11.43 1.12
CA ILE A 194 13.91 11.92 2.49
C ILE A 194 14.78 11.17 3.50
N ILE A 195 14.80 9.84 3.45
CA ILE A 195 15.64 9.02 4.36
C ILE A 195 17.12 9.40 4.18
N ALA A 196 17.57 9.57 2.94
CA ALA A 196 18.96 9.91 2.62
C ALA A 196 19.43 11.25 3.20
N THR A 197 18.52 12.17 3.55
CA THR A 197 18.90 13.45 4.17
C THR A 197 19.47 13.27 5.58
N SER A 198 19.05 12.22 6.30
CA SER A 198 19.47 11.96 7.68
C SER A 198 20.32 10.70 7.79
N HIS A 199 19.98 9.64 7.05
CA HIS A 199 20.62 8.32 7.10
C HIS A 199 20.90 7.80 5.67
N PRO A 200 21.82 8.43 4.92
CA PRO A 200 22.17 8.01 3.55
C PRO A 200 22.64 6.55 3.47
N GLU A 201 23.29 6.04 4.52
CA GLU A 201 23.80 4.67 4.63
C GLU A 201 22.68 3.62 4.48
N TYR A 202 21.46 3.91 4.92
CA TYR A 202 20.33 2.97 4.80
C TYR A 202 19.92 2.73 3.34
N VAL A 203 20.12 3.73 2.48
CA VAL A 203 19.58 3.73 1.10
C VAL A 203 20.66 3.85 0.04
N THR A 204 21.93 3.76 0.40
CA THR A 204 23.06 3.85 -0.55
C THR A 204 22.97 2.80 -1.66
N ARG A 205 22.44 1.61 -1.36
CA ARG A 205 22.20 0.55 -2.35
C ARG A 205 21.19 0.92 -3.45
N ALA A 206 20.42 1.99 -3.27
CA ALA A 206 19.46 2.47 -4.25
C ALA A 206 20.12 3.23 -5.43
N MET A 207 21.37 3.68 -5.28
CA MET A 207 22.02 4.59 -6.25
C MET A 207 21.97 4.11 -7.71
N PRO A 208 22.29 2.83 -8.04
CA PRO A 208 22.25 2.37 -9.43
C PRO A 208 20.84 2.48 -10.05
N PHE A 209 19.81 2.16 -9.25
CA PHE A 209 18.42 2.23 -9.67
C PHE A 209 17.96 3.68 -9.85
N LEU A 210 18.31 4.56 -8.92
CA LEU A 210 17.97 5.98 -8.98
C LEU A 210 18.65 6.67 -10.17
N GLN A 211 19.92 6.35 -10.44
CA GLN A 211 20.64 6.87 -11.60
C GLN A 211 19.99 6.44 -12.92
N SER A 212 19.59 5.17 -13.02
CA SER A 212 18.88 4.64 -14.18
C SER A 212 17.53 5.34 -14.38
N LEU A 213 16.74 5.48 -13.31
CA LEU A 213 15.44 6.18 -13.35
C LEU A 213 15.59 7.65 -13.73
N ALA A 214 16.58 8.35 -13.16
CA ALA A 214 16.85 9.76 -13.46
C ALA A 214 17.23 9.99 -14.93
N SER A 215 17.97 9.05 -15.54
CA SER A 215 18.50 9.21 -16.89
C SER A 215 17.49 8.80 -17.96
N PHE A 216 16.87 7.63 -17.80
CA PHE A 216 16.17 6.95 -18.91
C PHE A 216 14.65 6.92 -18.77
N TYR A 217 14.09 7.20 -17.60
CA TYR A 217 12.65 7.00 -17.38
C TYR A 217 11.80 8.06 -18.09
N PRO A 218 10.69 7.73 -18.79
CA PRO A 218 9.94 8.73 -19.56
C PRO A 218 9.18 9.74 -18.71
N ASP A 219 8.74 9.36 -17.50
CA ASP A 219 7.93 10.22 -16.63
C ASP A 219 8.78 11.27 -15.90
N ALA A 220 8.39 12.54 -16.02
CA ALA A 220 9.12 13.66 -15.44
C ALA A 220 9.09 13.68 -13.90
N HIS A 221 8.01 13.23 -13.26
CA HIS A 221 7.90 13.20 -11.80
C HIS A 221 8.82 12.13 -11.21
N VAL A 222 8.83 10.93 -11.80
CA VAL A 222 9.75 9.86 -11.40
C VAL A 222 11.20 10.30 -11.59
N LYS A 223 11.54 10.87 -12.76
CA LYS A 223 12.89 11.39 -13.04
C LYS A 223 13.35 12.41 -12.02
N ARG A 224 12.50 13.40 -11.73
CA ARG A 224 12.81 14.46 -10.77
C ARG A 224 13.10 13.89 -9.38
N ASN A 225 12.19 13.06 -8.85
CA ASN A 225 12.35 12.49 -7.52
C ASN A 225 13.57 11.57 -7.44
N ALA A 226 13.82 10.77 -8.49
CA ALA A 226 14.97 9.88 -8.56
C ALA A 226 16.30 10.65 -8.62
N ASN A 227 16.36 11.72 -9.42
CA ASN A 227 17.53 12.59 -9.50
C ASN A 227 17.78 13.31 -8.17
N GLU A 228 16.75 13.87 -7.54
CA GLU A 228 16.88 14.52 -6.23
C GLU A 228 17.44 13.53 -5.19
N ALA A 229 16.88 12.33 -5.09
CA ALA A 229 17.37 11.29 -4.18
C ALA A 229 18.81 10.86 -4.49
N TYR A 230 19.14 10.63 -5.77
CA TYR A 230 20.49 10.28 -6.20
C TYR A 230 21.52 11.35 -5.81
N GLN A 231 21.21 12.63 -6.05
CA GLN A 231 22.11 13.74 -5.73
C GLN A 231 22.31 13.93 -4.23
N ILE A 232 21.30 13.63 -3.41
CA ILE A 232 21.45 13.62 -1.95
C ILE A 232 22.44 12.53 -1.55
N ILE A 233 22.18 11.28 -1.94
CA ILE A 233 23.03 10.14 -1.57
C ILE A 233 24.47 10.33 -2.08
N TRP A 234 24.63 10.71 -3.35
CA TRP A 234 25.94 10.95 -3.98
C TRP A 234 26.78 11.98 -3.22
N ARG A 235 26.18 13.09 -2.77
CA ARG A 235 26.88 14.11 -2.00
C ARG A 235 27.37 13.58 -0.65
N HIS A 236 26.60 12.73 0.01
CA HIS A 236 27.00 12.11 1.26
C HIS A 236 28.14 11.11 1.07
N VAL A 237 28.03 10.21 0.09
CA VAL A 237 29.07 9.21 -0.23
C VAL A 237 30.38 9.91 -0.61
N LYS A 238 30.33 10.93 -1.45
CA LYS A 238 31.53 11.69 -1.84
C LYS A 238 32.18 12.37 -0.63
N LYS A 239 31.39 12.99 0.24
CA LYS A 239 31.91 13.65 1.45
C LYS A 239 32.58 12.66 2.39
N GLU A 240 32.07 11.44 2.50
CA GLU A 240 32.66 10.37 3.31
C GLU A 240 33.99 9.88 2.73
N GLN A 241 34.06 9.66 1.41
CA GLN A 241 35.29 9.31 0.71
C GLN A 241 36.38 10.39 0.84
N ASP A 242 36.01 11.65 0.66
CA ASP A 242 36.93 12.79 0.81
C ASP A 242 37.46 12.87 2.26
N ALA A 243 36.61 12.62 3.26
CA ALA A 243 37.01 12.59 4.66
C ALA A 243 37.93 11.42 5.00
N GLU A 244 37.70 10.25 4.42
CA GLU A 244 38.56 9.07 4.59
C GLU A 244 39.93 9.27 3.93
N ALA A 245 39.97 9.83 2.71
CA ALA A 245 41.21 10.19 2.05
C ALA A 245 42.04 11.20 2.87
N ALA A 246 41.38 12.19 3.49
CA ALA A 246 42.05 13.15 4.37
C ALA A 246 42.60 12.49 5.65
N ARG A 247 41.88 11.55 6.26
CA ARG A 247 42.36 10.78 7.43
C ARG A 247 43.58 9.93 7.09
N ASN A 248 43.56 9.29 5.91
CA ASN A 248 44.67 8.46 5.45
C ASN A 248 45.92 9.30 5.15
N ALA A 249 45.77 10.49 4.54
CA ALA A 249 46.89 11.41 4.32
C ALA A 249 47.57 11.84 5.64
N VAL A 250 46.79 12.18 6.67
CA VAL A 250 47.33 12.60 7.98
C VAL A 250 48.06 11.46 8.72
N ASN A 251 47.63 10.21 8.54
CA ASN A 251 48.30 9.05 9.16
C ASN A 251 49.60 8.67 8.44
N VAL A 252 49.69 8.89 7.12
CA VAL A 252 50.93 8.66 6.36
C VAL A 252 52.03 9.63 6.84
N ASP A 253 51.70 10.91 7.07
CA ASP A 253 52.69 11.89 7.55
C ASP A 253 53.18 11.61 8.98
N LYS A 254 52.33 11.04 9.85
CA LYS A 254 52.74 10.62 11.21
C LYS A 254 53.64 9.39 11.19
N ASN A 255 53.40 8.44 10.28
CA ASN A 255 54.24 7.26 10.16
C ASN A 255 55.58 7.56 9.47
N ILE A 256 55.66 8.57 8.60
CA ILE A 256 56.95 8.99 8.00
C ILE A 256 57.87 9.63 9.06
N ALA A 257 57.33 10.32 10.06
CA ALA A 257 58.12 10.88 11.15
C ALA A 257 58.72 9.81 12.09
N ASP A 258 58.10 8.64 12.21
CA ASP A 258 58.56 7.52 13.06
C ASP A 258 59.42 6.48 12.30
N VAL A 259 59.35 6.46 10.96
CA VAL A 259 60.11 5.54 10.10
C VAL A 259 61.59 5.96 9.87
N VAL A 260 62.01 7.14 10.34
CA VAL A 260 63.45 7.53 10.29
C VAL A 260 64.32 6.75 11.29
N LYS A 261 63.76 5.82 12.09
CA LYS A 261 64.54 5.02 13.05
C LYS A 261 64.45 3.50 12.98
N LEU A 262 63.73 2.88 12.03
CA LEU A 262 63.64 1.41 12.03
C LEU A 262 63.87 0.77 10.65
N GLN A 263 64.63 -0.32 10.73
CA GLN A 263 65.14 -1.23 9.71
C GLN A 263 64.11 -1.70 8.65
N PRO A 264 64.57 -2.17 7.48
CA PRO A 264 63.71 -2.58 6.39
C PRO A 264 62.94 -3.86 6.74
N VAL A 265 61.63 -3.73 6.99
CA VAL A 265 60.70 -4.87 7.03
C VAL A 265 59.89 -4.88 5.76
N GLN A 266 60.07 -5.96 4.99
CA GLN A 266 59.32 -6.29 3.79
C GLN A 266 57.82 -6.35 4.11
N SER A 267 57.05 -5.38 3.62
CA SER A 267 55.59 -5.38 3.72
C SER A 267 55.01 -5.92 2.43
N ARG A 268 54.51 -7.16 2.50
CA ARG A 268 53.79 -7.87 1.45
C ARG A 268 52.33 -7.38 1.48
N ALA A 269 51.93 -6.59 0.48
CA ALA A 269 50.54 -6.19 0.29
C ALA A 269 49.75 -7.39 -0.27
N THR A 270 48.75 -7.86 0.47
CA THR A 270 47.72 -8.76 -0.05
C THR A 270 46.54 -7.92 -0.50
N GLU A 271 46.56 -7.51 -1.77
CA GLU A 271 45.32 -7.24 -2.50
C GLU A 271 44.58 -8.57 -2.64
N ALA A 272 43.40 -8.68 -2.03
CA ALA A 272 42.49 -9.78 -2.30
C ALA A 272 41.88 -9.56 -3.69
N GLN A 273 42.61 -9.99 -4.72
CA GLN A 273 42.09 -10.14 -6.07
C GLN A 273 41.25 -11.42 -6.08
N PHE A 274 39.94 -11.30 -6.34
CA PHE A 274 39.09 -12.47 -6.62
C PHE A 274 39.73 -13.25 -7.77
N THR A 275 39.91 -14.55 -7.59
CA THR A 275 40.44 -15.40 -8.66
C THR A 275 39.40 -15.52 -9.77
N ASP A 276 39.83 -15.73 -11.01
CA ASP A 276 38.94 -15.87 -12.16
C ASP A 276 37.92 -17.01 -11.97
N GLU A 277 38.25 -18.02 -11.16
CA GLU A 277 37.36 -19.10 -10.74
C GLU A 277 36.21 -18.61 -9.83
N GLU A 278 36.48 -17.75 -8.85
CA GLU A 278 35.45 -17.18 -7.96
C GLU A 278 34.50 -16.26 -8.73
N LEU A 279 35.03 -15.48 -9.67
CA LEU A 279 34.22 -14.64 -10.54
C LEU A 279 33.30 -15.48 -11.45
N LYS A 280 33.80 -16.62 -11.94
CA LYS A 280 33.01 -17.55 -12.78
C LYS A 280 31.88 -18.21 -11.98
N GLU A 281 32.12 -18.56 -10.73
CA GLU A 281 31.10 -19.13 -9.83
C GLU A 281 29.99 -18.12 -9.53
N ILE A 282 30.34 -16.85 -9.27
CA ILE A 282 29.38 -15.76 -9.05
C ILE A 282 28.51 -15.52 -10.31
N ILE A 283 29.12 -15.58 -11.50
CA ILE A 283 28.40 -15.44 -12.78
C ILE A 283 27.44 -16.62 -13.02
N GLU A 284 27.83 -17.85 -12.67
CA GLU A 284 26.95 -19.02 -12.81
C GLU A 284 25.78 -19.00 -11.82
N LEU A 285 26.02 -18.59 -10.57
CA LEU A 285 24.97 -18.39 -9.56
C LEU A 285 23.93 -17.37 -10.00
N THR A 286 24.38 -16.16 -10.39
CA THR A 286 23.48 -15.10 -10.87
C THR A 286 22.72 -15.48 -12.13
N ARG A 287 23.33 -16.26 -13.05
CA ARG A 287 22.67 -16.75 -14.26
C ARG A 287 21.58 -17.78 -13.97
N ASN A 288 21.77 -18.61 -12.94
CA ASN A 288 20.78 -19.61 -12.54
C ASN A 288 19.61 -18.98 -11.78
N GLU A 289 19.88 -18.03 -10.90
CA GLU A 289 18.84 -17.24 -10.22
C GLU A 289 17.97 -16.48 -11.23
N PHE A 290 18.59 -15.80 -12.21
CA PHE A 290 17.85 -15.07 -13.24
C PHE A 290 16.97 -15.98 -14.10
N LYS A 291 17.42 -17.21 -14.40
CA LYS A 291 16.60 -18.19 -15.14
C LYS A 291 15.40 -18.67 -14.34
N ASN A 292 15.59 -18.90 -13.04
CA ASN A 292 14.51 -19.34 -12.15
C ASN A 292 13.47 -18.24 -11.98
N ASP A 293 13.91 -16.99 -11.79
CA ASP A 293 13.01 -15.83 -11.66
C ASP A 293 12.26 -15.53 -12.95
N ALA A 294 12.94 -15.59 -14.11
CA ALA A 294 12.30 -15.41 -15.40
C ALA A 294 11.28 -16.53 -15.68
N GLY A 295 11.58 -17.78 -15.32
CA GLY A 295 10.64 -18.91 -15.42
C GLY A 295 9.38 -18.68 -14.57
N ALA A 296 9.55 -18.30 -13.31
CA ALA A 296 8.44 -18.01 -12.40
C ALA A 296 7.56 -16.86 -12.89
N ILE A 297 8.14 -15.81 -13.49
CA ILE A 297 7.40 -14.70 -14.09
C ILE A 297 6.61 -15.17 -15.31
N LEU A 298 7.21 -15.95 -16.21
CA LEU A 298 6.55 -16.46 -17.42
C LEU A 298 5.44 -17.47 -17.10
N ASP A 299 5.63 -18.32 -16.09
CA ASP A 299 4.60 -19.23 -15.58
C ASP A 299 3.43 -18.46 -14.96
N SER A 300 3.70 -17.40 -14.20
CA SER A 300 2.67 -16.53 -13.62
C SER A 300 1.85 -15.79 -14.68
N LEU A 301 2.47 -15.48 -15.82
CA LEU A 301 1.81 -14.87 -16.98
C LEU A 301 1.09 -15.90 -17.88
N GLY A 302 1.13 -17.19 -17.55
CA GLY A 302 0.51 -18.27 -18.33
C GLY A 302 1.21 -18.57 -19.65
N VAL A 303 2.39 -17.98 -19.90
CA VAL A 303 3.18 -18.13 -21.13
C VAL A 303 4.43 -18.99 -20.94
N GLY A 304 4.61 -19.63 -19.79
CA GLY A 304 5.76 -20.48 -19.50
C GLY A 304 5.99 -21.64 -20.49
N HIS A 305 4.93 -22.09 -21.15
CA HIS A 305 4.98 -23.09 -22.22
C HIS A 305 5.66 -22.58 -23.52
N LEU A 306 5.86 -21.27 -23.67
CA LEU A 306 6.61 -20.68 -24.79
C LEU A 306 8.13 -20.64 -24.51
N ALA A 307 8.57 -20.88 -23.27
CA ALA A 307 9.97 -20.91 -22.89
C ALA A 307 10.67 -22.26 -23.19
N VAL A 308 10.05 -23.14 -23.98
CA VAL A 308 10.59 -24.48 -24.26
C VAL A 308 11.80 -24.40 -25.20
N LYS A 309 12.93 -24.81 -24.62
CA LYS A 309 14.18 -25.23 -25.25
C LYS A 309 13.93 -26.01 -26.54
N GLY A 310 14.65 -25.64 -27.60
CA GLY A 310 14.78 -26.49 -28.78
C GLY A 310 15.33 -27.86 -28.41
N THR A 311 14.49 -28.88 -28.45
CA THR A 311 14.87 -30.29 -28.52
C THR A 311 14.17 -30.91 -29.73
N PRO A 312 14.85 -31.81 -30.48
CA PRO A 312 14.41 -32.27 -31.78
C PRO A 312 13.16 -33.14 -31.68
N LYS A 313 12.25 -32.88 -32.63
CA LYS A 313 10.94 -33.51 -32.83
C LYS A 313 11.09 -35.03 -33.06
N PRO A 314 10.56 -35.92 -32.21
CA PRO A 314 10.35 -37.31 -32.59
C PRO A 314 9.13 -37.44 -33.49
N ALA A 315 9.19 -38.42 -34.39
CA ALA A 315 8.25 -38.68 -35.45
C ALA A 315 6.82 -38.97 -34.94
N ALA A 316 5.87 -38.65 -35.82
CA ALA A 316 4.43 -38.86 -35.68
C ALA A 316 4.08 -40.32 -35.32
N GLN A 317 3.12 -40.48 -34.41
CA GLN A 317 2.30 -41.68 -34.29
C GLN A 317 0.84 -41.30 -34.51
N GLU A 318 0.20 -42.08 -35.39
CA GLU A 318 -1.17 -41.95 -35.89
C GLU A 318 -2.23 -42.09 -34.79
N PRO A 319 -3.42 -41.46 -34.94
CA PRO A 319 -4.54 -41.70 -34.05
C PRO A 319 -5.31 -42.97 -34.44
N VAL A 320 -5.41 -43.90 -33.49
CA VAL A 320 -6.29 -45.07 -33.57
C VAL A 320 -7.76 -44.65 -33.40
N ARG A 321 -8.58 -45.23 -34.26
CA ARG A 321 -10.00 -44.96 -34.50
C ARG A 321 -10.91 -45.75 -33.53
N ALA A 322 -12.05 -45.12 -33.23
CA ALA A 322 -13.37 -45.68 -32.89
C ALA A 322 -13.64 -46.23 -31.47
N LYS A 323 -14.74 -45.74 -30.87
CA LYS A 323 -16.03 -46.46 -30.85
C LYS A 323 -17.22 -45.54 -30.53
N LYS A 324 -18.25 -45.67 -31.37
CA LYS A 324 -19.62 -45.17 -31.22
C LYS A 324 -20.32 -45.87 -30.05
N HIS A 325 -21.16 -45.15 -29.32
CA HIS A 325 -22.36 -45.70 -28.71
C HIS A 325 -23.53 -44.72 -28.89
N ASP A 326 -24.55 -45.21 -29.59
CA ASP A 326 -25.88 -44.61 -29.73
C ASP A 326 -26.72 -44.89 -28.47
N ALA A 327 -27.52 -43.91 -28.02
CA ALA A 327 -28.81 -44.14 -27.35
C ALA A 327 -29.62 -42.83 -27.14
N ALA A 328 -30.58 -42.61 -28.05
CA ALA A 328 -32.01 -42.28 -27.88
C ALA A 328 -32.52 -41.11 -26.95
N PRO A 329 -33.72 -40.56 -27.25
CA PRO A 329 -34.06 -39.15 -26.99
C PRO A 329 -35.07 -38.93 -25.85
N ALA A 330 -35.08 -37.74 -25.27
CA ALA A 330 -36.14 -37.27 -24.37
C ALA A 330 -36.63 -35.86 -24.74
N ALA A 331 -37.90 -35.84 -25.20
CA ALA A 331 -39.02 -34.90 -25.11
C ALA A 331 -38.85 -33.43 -24.60
N PRO A 332 -39.81 -32.53 -24.95
CA PRO A 332 -39.54 -31.12 -25.23
C PRO A 332 -39.74 -30.17 -24.04
N ARG A 333 -38.97 -29.08 -24.06
CA ARG A 333 -39.10 -27.91 -23.18
C ARG A 333 -40.35 -27.10 -23.53
N GLN A 334 -41.29 -26.98 -22.60
CA GLN A 334 -42.34 -25.96 -22.63
C GLN A 334 -41.79 -24.64 -22.06
N SER A 335 -41.83 -23.59 -22.86
CA SER A 335 -41.49 -22.22 -22.48
C SER A 335 -42.61 -21.59 -21.64
N ILE A 336 -42.29 -21.25 -20.40
CA ILE A 336 -43.16 -20.46 -19.52
C ILE A 336 -43.09 -19.00 -19.95
N ALA A 337 -44.27 -18.44 -20.26
CA ALA A 337 -44.47 -17.05 -20.61
C ALA A 337 -44.27 -16.13 -19.39
N THR A 338 -43.42 -15.12 -19.56
CA THR A 338 -43.17 -14.05 -18.60
C THR A 338 -44.31 -13.03 -18.65
N ALA A 339 -45.21 -13.04 -17.66
CA ALA A 339 -46.21 -12.00 -17.46
C ALA A 339 -45.59 -10.82 -16.70
N ILE A 340 -45.36 -9.71 -17.41
CA ILE A 340 -44.93 -8.42 -16.85
C ILE A 340 -46.14 -7.80 -16.14
N ARG A 341 -46.12 -7.80 -14.80
CA ARG A 341 -47.11 -7.09 -13.98
C ARG A 341 -46.54 -5.71 -13.64
N ARG A 342 -47.19 -4.67 -14.18
CA ARG A 342 -46.96 -3.26 -13.84
C ARG A 342 -47.40 -3.02 -12.39
N GLU A 343 -46.49 -2.61 -11.53
CA GLU A 343 -46.82 -2.09 -10.21
C GLU A 343 -47.08 -0.59 -10.28
N ALA A 344 -48.18 -0.21 -9.62
CA ALA A 344 -48.72 1.13 -9.56
C ALA A 344 -47.92 2.02 -8.60
N LYS A 345 -47.79 3.28 -8.99
CA LYS A 345 -47.12 4.36 -8.28
C LYS A 345 -47.97 4.81 -7.10
N GLU A 346 -47.52 4.57 -5.87
CA GLU A 346 -48.12 5.12 -4.65
C GLU A 346 -47.82 6.62 -4.49
N PRO A 347 -48.75 7.44 -3.97
CA PRO A 347 -48.56 8.87 -3.81
C PRO A 347 -47.80 9.23 -2.52
N ALA A 348 -46.95 10.25 -2.63
CA ALA A 348 -46.11 10.77 -1.57
C ALA A 348 -46.93 11.25 -0.34
N ARG A 349 -46.56 10.75 0.84
CA ARG A 349 -47.00 11.30 2.13
C ARG A 349 -46.18 12.56 2.49
N PRO A 350 -46.81 13.59 3.08
CA PRO A 350 -46.13 14.81 3.50
C PRO A 350 -45.29 14.57 4.76
N GLN A 351 -44.07 15.10 4.76
CA GLN A 351 -43.16 15.09 5.92
C GLN A 351 -43.68 16.02 7.03
N PRO A 352 -43.63 15.62 8.31
CA PRO A 352 -43.91 16.50 9.44
C PRO A 352 -42.72 17.43 9.70
N LYS A 353 -43.01 18.72 9.87
CA LYS A 353 -42.04 19.75 10.28
C LYS A 353 -41.56 19.48 11.71
N LEU A 354 -40.27 19.23 11.87
CA LEU A 354 -39.59 19.20 13.17
C LEU A 354 -39.44 20.64 13.73
N PRO A 355 -39.58 20.86 15.05
CA PRO A 355 -39.42 22.17 15.66
C PRO A 355 -37.93 22.56 15.78
N LEU A 356 -37.64 23.84 15.48
CA LEU A 356 -36.34 24.48 15.68
C LEU A 356 -35.90 24.34 17.15
N ARG A 357 -34.78 23.65 17.37
CA ARG A 357 -34.08 23.59 18.64
C ARG A 357 -33.21 24.84 18.78
N ALA A 358 -33.42 25.60 19.86
CA ALA A 358 -32.65 26.78 20.21
C ALA A 358 -31.16 26.43 20.39
N GLN A 359 -30.28 27.16 19.70
CA GLN A 359 -28.84 27.06 19.91
C GLN A 359 -28.40 27.90 21.12
N PRO A 360 -27.46 27.40 21.94
CA PRO A 360 -26.85 28.19 23.01
C PRO A 360 -25.87 29.23 22.43
N LYS A 361 -25.86 30.42 23.04
CA LYS A 361 -24.97 31.54 22.70
C LYS A 361 -23.52 31.16 22.99
N GLU A 362 -22.74 30.88 21.95
CA GLU A 362 -21.28 30.90 22.04
C GLU A 362 -20.74 32.33 22.01
N ILE A 363 -19.87 32.62 22.97
CA ILE A 363 -19.11 33.85 23.09
C ILE A 363 -17.99 33.79 22.07
N SER A 364 -18.16 34.50 20.95
CA SER A 364 -17.16 34.60 19.88
C SER A 364 -16.00 35.52 20.28
N LYS A 365 -14.79 34.96 20.32
CA LYS A 365 -13.56 35.75 20.25
C LYS A 365 -13.31 36.14 18.78
N PRO A 366 -12.80 37.35 18.49
CA PRO A 366 -12.55 37.79 17.12
C PRO A 366 -11.45 36.95 16.48
N MET A 367 -11.82 36.26 15.41
CA MET A 367 -10.93 35.51 14.54
C MET A 367 -10.03 36.50 13.77
N PRO A 368 -8.70 36.28 13.66
CA PRO A 368 -7.82 37.18 12.93
C PRO A 368 -8.21 37.24 11.44
N PRO A 369 -7.98 38.37 10.76
CA PRO A 369 -8.38 38.56 9.37
C PRO A 369 -7.74 37.49 8.49
N ARG A 370 -8.58 36.74 7.77
CA ARG A 370 -8.15 35.79 6.74
C ARG A 370 -7.36 36.57 5.69
N VAL A 371 -6.07 36.28 5.58
CA VAL A 371 -5.22 36.81 4.51
C VAL A 371 -5.79 36.29 3.18
N THR A 372 -6.52 37.16 2.46
CA THR A 372 -7.03 36.84 1.14
C THR A 372 -5.85 36.90 0.17
N GLY A 373 -5.32 35.73 -0.18
CA GLY A 373 -4.32 35.60 -1.24
C GLY A 373 -4.86 36.06 -2.61
N PRO A 374 -3.97 36.24 -3.60
CA PRO A 374 -4.34 36.65 -4.94
C PRO A 374 -5.36 35.69 -5.58
N LYS A 375 -6.18 36.25 -6.47
CA LYS A 375 -7.33 35.57 -7.09
C LYS A 375 -7.07 35.34 -8.57
N CYS A 376 -7.49 34.18 -9.07
CA CYS A 376 -7.43 33.80 -10.47
C CYS A 376 -8.28 34.79 -11.29
N PRO A 377 -7.72 35.43 -12.33
CA PRO A 377 -8.45 36.39 -13.15
C PRO A 377 -9.60 35.75 -13.95
N LYS A 378 -9.59 34.42 -14.12
CA LYS A 378 -10.58 33.69 -14.92
C LYS A 378 -11.75 33.16 -14.11
N CYS A 379 -11.53 32.73 -12.85
CA CYS A 379 -12.57 32.08 -12.05
C CYS A 379 -12.67 32.54 -10.60
N GLY A 380 -11.80 33.44 -10.14
CA GLY A 380 -11.79 33.89 -8.73
C GLY A 380 -11.30 32.85 -7.72
N GLY A 381 -10.78 31.70 -8.18
CA GLY A 381 -10.09 30.73 -7.32
C GLY A 381 -8.80 31.31 -6.70
N ASN A 382 -8.30 30.71 -5.63
CA ASN A 382 -7.03 31.16 -5.02
C ASN A 382 -5.85 30.84 -5.96
N THR A 383 -4.88 31.75 -6.04
CA THR A 383 -3.66 31.59 -6.83
C THR A 383 -2.42 31.84 -5.98
N TRP A 384 -1.29 31.38 -6.48
CA TRP A 384 0.01 31.52 -5.83
C TRP A 384 0.59 32.93 -6.00
N ALA A 385 0.26 33.59 -7.11
CA ALA A 385 0.65 34.97 -7.41
C ALA A 385 -0.46 35.72 -8.14
N ALA A 386 -0.44 37.05 -8.05
CA ALA A 386 -1.36 37.92 -8.79
C ALA A 386 -1.15 37.75 -10.31
N GLY A 387 -2.25 37.58 -11.05
CA GLY A 387 -2.22 37.43 -12.51
C GLY A 387 -1.98 36.01 -13.04
N GLN A 388 -1.70 35.02 -12.18
CA GLN A 388 -1.64 33.62 -12.60
C GLN A 388 -3.02 32.97 -12.63
N LEU A 389 -3.19 31.92 -13.45
CA LEU A 389 -4.37 31.06 -13.42
C LEU A 389 -4.27 30.10 -12.23
N CYS A 390 -5.41 29.72 -11.64
CA CYS A 390 -5.42 28.60 -10.70
C CYS A 390 -5.20 27.27 -11.44
N ASP A 391 -4.82 26.23 -10.71
CA ASP A 391 -4.48 24.92 -11.28
C ASP A 391 -5.57 24.36 -12.21
N GLY A 392 -6.84 24.53 -11.84
CA GLY A 392 -7.97 24.11 -12.69
C GLY A 392 -8.11 24.92 -13.99
N CYS A 393 -7.82 26.21 -13.96
CA CYS A 393 -7.84 27.05 -15.17
C CYS A 393 -6.60 26.85 -16.05
N ALA A 394 -5.45 26.56 -15.44
CA ALA A 394 -4.20 26.28 -16.15
C ALA A 394 -4.28 24.95 -16.91
N GLY A 395 -4.81 23.89 -16.28
CA GLY A 395 -5.04 22.60 -16.94
C GLY A 395 -5.98 22.72 -18.15
N ALA A 396 -7.12 23.40 -17.97
CA ALA A 396 -8.07 23.61 -19.06
C ALA A 396 -7.52 24.43 -20.24
N GLU A 397 -6.53 25.31 -20.01
CA GLU A 397 -5.87 26.05 -21.08
C GLU A 397 -4.80 25.23 -21.79
N PHE A 398 -4.10 24.36 -21.05
CA PHE A 398 -3.17 23.39 -21.62
C PHE A 398 -3.90 22.41 -22.57
N ASP A 399 -5.04 21.86 -22.13
CA ASP A 399 -5.83 20.94 -22.94
C ASP A 399 -6.36 21.60 -24.23
N ARG A 400 -6.77 22.88 -24.17
CA ARG A 400 -7.19 23.62 -25.37
C ARG A 400 -6.05 23.84 -26.36
N LYS A 401 -4.84 24.11 -25.87
CA LYS A 401 -3.66 24.27 -26.74
C LYS A 401 -3.25 22.96 -27.37
N ALA A 402 -3.33 21.85 -26.63
CA ALA A 402 -3.03 20.52 -27.15
C ALA A 402 -3.97 20.13 -28.31
N VAL A 403 -5.26 20.46 -28.22
CA VAL A 403 -6.25 20.16 -29.27
C VAL A 403 -6.08 21.04 -30.52
N HIS A 404 -5.39 22.18 -30.42
CA HIS A 404 -5.16 23.09 -31.57
C HIS A 404 -3.78 22.95 -32.22
N SER A 405 -2.88 22.14 -31.66
CA SER A 405 -1.57 21.85 -32.25
C SER A 405 -1.56 20.66 -33.22
N ASP A 406 -2.68 19.94 -33.36
CA ASP A 406 -2.81 18.75 -34.25
C ASP A 406 -3.59 19.04 -35.56
N ASN A 407 -3.86 20.31 -35.86
CA ASN A 407 -4.33 20.79 -37.17
C ASN A 407 -3.31 21.79 -37.74
#